data_AF-A0A0F9AAL0-F1
#
_entry.id   AF-A0A0F9AAL0-F1
#
_cell.length_a   1.000
_cell.length_b   1.000
_cell.length_c   1.000
_cell.angle_alpha   90.00
_cell.angle_beta   90.00
_cell.angle_gamma   90.00
#
_symmetry.space_group_name_H-M   'P 1'
#
loop_
_entity.id
_entity.type
_entity.pdbx_description
1 polymer ?
#
loop_
_entity_poly.entity_id
_entity_poly.type
_entity_poly.pdbx_seq_one_letter_code
_entity_poly.pdbx_strand_id
1 'polypeptide(L)'
;MRINFNLIKERASFLRNSYLQTLAATLNNTIDKIIIAPLFGFALLGNYSLGIQFLTLLQIIPLTVSKYIIPQDSSGKENKKLKKITILTAVGLSVLGLTIGPSVITFIFPEFREAGSIIRIVSLSIVPYTVGLMYHSKFLGQEKSRKVLISSVIWIVSQILGIVILGSIYETNGIAGALVLGATASAIYVVIADELDKKKLKKQE
;
A
#
# COMPACT_ATOMS: atom_id res chain seq x y z
N MET A 1 28.17 5.09 28.52
CA MET A 1 27.70 4.85 27.13
C MET A 1 28.33 5.91 26.23
N ARG A 2 29.29 5.58 25.37
CA ARG A 2 29.89 6.56 24.44
C ARG A 2 29.15 6.49 23.11
N ILE A 3 28.48 7.57 22.71
CA ILE A 3 27.80 7.65 21.42
C ILE A 3 28.86 7.65 20.32
N ASN A 4 28.86 6.65 19.45
CA ASN A 4 29.77 6.59 18.31
C ASN A 4 29.17 7.34 17.12
N PHE A 5 29.48 8.63 17.02
CA PHE A 5 29.00 9.50 15.92
C PHE A 5 29.48 9.05 14.53
N ASN A 6 30.53 8.23 14.46
CA ASN A 6 31.02 7.68 13.19
C ASN A 6 30.01 6.69 12.59
N LEU A 7 29.33 5.90 13.43
CA LEU A 7 28.26 4.98 13.01
C LEU A 7 27.04 5.72 12.45
N ILE A 8 26.72 6.88 13.03
CA ILE A 8 25.62 7.74 12.56
C ILE A 8 25.95 8.28 11.17
N LYS A 9 27.19 8.72 10.95
CA LYS A 9 27.66 9.23 9.66
C LYS A 9 27.63 8.15 8.57
N GLU A 10 28.01 6.93 8.91
CA GLU A 10 28.01 5.78 7.99
C GLU A 10 26.58 5.37 7.58
N ARG A 11 25.63 5.41 8.51
CA ARG A 11 24.21 5.05 8.26
C ARG A 11 23.31 6.24 7.92
N ALA A 12 23.85 7.45 7.79
CA ALA A 12 23.07 8.68 7.59
C ALA A 12 22.15 8.62 6.35
N SER A 13 22.62 8.03 5.25
CA SER A 13 21.83 7.87 4.03
C SER A 13 20.62 6.93 4.24
N PHE A 14 20.84 5.80 4.92
CA PHE A 14 19.78 4.86 5.29
C PHE A 14 18.77 5.51 6.23
N LEU A 15 19.24 6.19 7.29
CA LEU A 15 18.40 6.90 8.24
C LEU A 15 17.52 7.94 7.54
N ARG A 16 18.10 8.84 6.74
CA ARG A 16 17.35 9.84 5.98
C ARG A 16 16.28 9.21 5.10
N ASN A 17 16.65 8.18 4.32
CA ASN A 17 15.71 7.51 3.43
C ASN A 17 14.59 6.80 4.21
N SER A 18 14.89 6.23 5.38
CA SER A 18 13.90 5.60 6.25
C SER A 18 12.93 6.63 6.84
N TYR A 19 13.40 7.80 7.26
CA TYR A 19 12.53 8.89 7.73
C TYR A 19 11.63 9.41 6.61
N LEU A 20 12.19 9.66 5.42
CA LEU A 20 11.42 10.06 4.24
C LEU A 20 10.40 9.00 3.83
N GLN A 21 10.74 7.72 3.97
CA GLN A 21 9.82 6.62 3.72
C GLN A 21 8.66 6.63 4.72
N THR A 22 8.92 6.83 6.02
CA THR A 22 7.85 6.95 7.03
C THR A 22 6.93 8.10 6.69
N LEU A 23 7.47 9.27 6.33
CA LEU A 23 6.68 10.41 5.88
C LEU A 23 5.83 10.08 4.66
N ALA A 24 6.43 9.47 3.63
CA ALA A 24 5.71 9.07 2.43
C ALA A 24 4.61 8.05 2.73
N ALA A 25 4.85 7.10 3.63
CA ALA A 25 3.86 6.12 4.06
C ALA A 25 2.68 6.77 4.80
N THR A 26 2.94 7.77 5.66
CA THR A 26 1.88 8.55 6.31
C THR A 26 1.07 9.34 5.29
N LEU A 27 1.72 9.93 4.29
CA LEU A 27 1.05 10.65 3.21
C LEU A 27 0.19 9.69 2.38
N ASN A 28 0.66 8.49 2.03
CA ASN A 28 -0.14 7.50 1.29
C ASN A 28 -1.50 7.23 1.93
N ASN A 29 -1.59 7.23 3.25
CA ASN A 29 -2.81 6.94 4.00
C ASN A 29 -3.74 8.15 4.20
N THR A 30 -3.29 9.36 3.83
CA THR A 30 -3.99 10.62 4.13
C THR A 30 -4.19 11.50 2.90
N ILE A 31 -3.38 11.29 1.84
CA ILE A 31 -3.35 12.15 0.64
C ILE A 31 -4.69 12.18 -0.08
N ASP A 32 -5.38 11.04 -0.12
CA ASP A 32 -6.73 10.92 -0.66
C ASP A 32 -7.70 11.84 0.07
N LYS A 33 -7.71 11.82 1.41
CA LYS A 33 -8.60 12.67 2.20
C LYS A 33 -8.31 14.16 2.01
N ILE A 34 -7.03 14.53 1.92
CA ILE A 34 -6.59 15.91 1.70
C ILE A 34 -7.08 16.45 0.35
N ILE A 35 -7.18 15.59 -0.67
CA ILE A 35 -7.58 15.98 -2.02
C ILE A 35 -9.08 15.89 -2.20
N ILE A 36 -9.72 14.84 -1.67
CA ILE A 36 -11.15 14.59 -1.86
C ILE A 36 -11.99 15.68 -1.20
N ALA A 37 -11.65 16.09 0.04
CA ALA A 37 -12.43 17.08 0.78
C ALA A 37 -12.60 18.41 0.02
N PRO A 38 -11.53 19.07 -0.46
CA PRO A 38 -11.66 20.34 -1.18
C PRO A 38 -12.20 20.19 -2.61
N LEU A 39 -11.92 19.08 -3.31
CA LEU A 39 -12.33 18.93 -4.72
C LEU A 39 -13.75 18.39 -4.90
N PHE A 40 -14.20 17.52 -4.00
CA PHE A 40 -15.46 16.78 -4.14
C PHE A 40 -16.40 16.92 -2.94
N GLY A 41 -15.95 17.57 -1.86
CA GLY A 41 -16.77 17.84 -0.69
C GLY A 41 -16.84 16.71 0.34
N PHE A 42 -17.39 17.03 1.51
CA PHE A 42 -17.39 16.13 2.67
C PHE A 42 -18.37 14.95 2.57
N ALA A 43 -19.47 15.07 1.82
CA ALA A 43 -20.41 13.98 1.62
C ALA A 43 -19.76 12.80 0.87
N LEU A 44 -19.00 13.13 -0.19
CA LEU A 44 -18.23 12.15 -0.94
C LEU A 44 -17.11 11.55 -0.08
N LEU A 45 -16.38 12.41 0.64
CA LEU A 45 -15.32 11.99 1.55
C LEU A 45 -15.82 11.00 2.61
N GLY A 46 -17.03 11.20 3.14
CA GLY A 46 -17.63 10.31 4.12
C GLY A 46 -17.85 8.90 3.59
N ASN A 47 -18.49 8.78 2.41
CA ASN A 47 -18.69 7.50 1.73
C ASN A 47 -17.37 6.80 1.41
N TYR A 48 -16.40 7.54 0.86
CA TYR A 48 -15.08 7.01 0.56
C TYR A 48 -14.34 6.55 1.82
N SER A 49 -14.38 7.33 2.89
CA SER A 49 -13.70 7.01 4.15
C SER A 49 -14.23 5.72 4.78
N LEU A 50 -15.53 5.43 4.69
CA LEU A 50 -16.07 4.13 5.11
C LEU A 50 -15.50 2.97 4.28
N GLY A 51 -15.39 3.15 2.97
CA GLY A 51 -14.77 2.15 2.09
C GLY A 51 -13.31 1.88 2.46
N ILE A 52 -12.53 2.92 2.77
CA ILE A 52 -11.15 2.79 3.24
C ILE A 52 -11.06 2.12 4.62
N GLN A 53 -12.00 2.40 5.51
CA GLN A 53 -12.05 1.75 6.82
C GLN A 53 -12.33 0.25 6.67
N PHE A 54 -13.24 -0.14 5.78
CA PHE A 54 -13.46 -1.54 5.45
C PHE A 54 -12.21 -2.19 4.83
N LEU A 55 -11.54 -1.51 3.89
CA LEU A 55 -10.27 -1.99 3.32
C LEU A 55 -9.22 -2.23 4.40
N THR A 56 -9.16 -1.37 5.42
CA THR A 56 -8.23 -1.50 6.55
C THR A 56 -8.47 -2.81 7.30
N LEU A 57 -9.72 -3.27 7.44
CA LEU A 57 -10.05 -4.57 8.02
C LEU A 57 -9.46 -5.73 7.20
N LEU A 58 -9.56 -5.66 5.87
CA LEU A 58 -8.95 -6.65 4.98
C LEU A 58 -7.41 -6.65 5.09
N GLN A 59 -6.81 -5.49 5.37
CA GLN A 59 -5.36 -5.33 5.51
C GLN A 59 -4.78 -5.86 6.82
N ILE A 60 -5.61 -6.17 7.84
CA ILE A 60 -5.14 -6.63 9.16
C ILE A 60 -4.19 -7.82 9.03
N ILE A 61 -4.56 -8.83 8.24
CA ILE A 61 -3.75 -10.05 8.08
C ILE A 61 -2.41 -9.73 7.39
N PRO A 62 -2.38 -9.11 6.18
CA PRO A 62 -1.12 -8.70 5.55
C PRO A 62 -0.21 -7.84 6.43
N LEU A 63 -0.77 -6.85 7.14
CA LEU A 63 -0.02 -5.96 8.02
C LEU A 63 0.60 -6.70 9.21
N THR A 64 -0.17 -7.60 9.82
CA THR A 64 0.31 -8.41 10.95
C THR A 64 1.45 -9.32 10.53
N VAL A 65 1.32 -9.98 9.38
CA VAL A 65 2.39 -10.80 8.82
C VAL A 65 3.63 -9.97 8.49
N SER A 66 3.46 -8.79 7.90
CA SER A 66 4.59 -7.90 7.56
C SER A 66 5.41 -7.51 8.79
N LYS A 67 4.76 -7.20 9.93
CA LYS A 67 5.46 -6.92 11.20
C LYS A 67 6.36 -8.06 11.66
N TYR A 68 6.00 -9.31 11.36
CA TYR A 68 6.81 -10.49 11.65
C TYR A 68 7.92 -10.74 10.61
N ILE A 69 7.63 -10.53 9.33
CA ILE A 69 8.58 -10.81 8.25
C ILE A 69 9.72 -9.78 8.19
N ILE A 70 9.45 -8.49 8.46
CA ILE A 70 10.48 -7.44 8.42
C ILE A 70 11.72 -7.80 9.28
N PRO A 71 11.60 -8.12 10.58
CA PRO A 71 12.78 -8.48 11.38
C PRO A 71 13.45 -9.78 10.93
N GLN A 72 12.70 -10.74 10.36
CA GLN A 72 13.29 -11.95 9.78
C GLN A 72 14.10 -11.66 8.52
N ASP A 73 13.57 -10.84 7.62
CA ASP A 73 14.25 -10.41 6.40
C ASP A 73 15.53 -9.64 6.75
N SER A 74 15.49 -8.74 7.74
CA SER A 74 16.69 -8.03 8.24
C SER A 74 17.73 -8.96 8.88
N SER A 75 17.31 -10.11 9.41
CA SER A 75 18.19 -11.12 9.98
C SER A 75 18.74 -12.11 8.93
N GLY A 76 18.48 -11.88 7.64
CA GLY A 76 18.87 -12.76 6.54
C GLY A 76 18.04 -14.05 6.44
N LYS A 77 16.98 -14.20 7.24
CA LYS A 77 16.12 -15.40 7.30
C LYS A 77 14.82 -15.17 6.51
N GLU A 78 14.94 -14.86 5.22
CA GLU A 78 13.77 -14.55 4.38
C GLU A 78 12.76 -15.71 4.32
N ASN A 79 11.54 -15.48 4.80
CA ASN A 79 10.47 -16.48 4.77
C ASN A 79 9.58 -16.35 3.53
N LYS A 80 10.09 -16.83 2.39
CA LYS A 80 9.38 -16.78 1.09
C LYS A 80 8.05 -17.54 1.10
N LYS A 81 7.95 -18.63 1.86
CA LYS A 81 6.72 -19.42 1.98
C LYS A 81 5.61 -18.60 2.64
N LEU A 82 5.92 -17.90 3.74
CA LEU A 82 4.95 -17.06 4.42
C LEU A 82 4.49 -15.91 3.51
N LYS A 83 5.40 -15.24 2.80
CA LYS A 83 5.06 -14.18 1.81
C LYS A 83 4.06 -14.68 0.76
N LYS A 84 4.29 -15.87 0.19
CA LYS A 84 3.41 -16.47 -0.83
C LYS A 84 2.04 -16.82 -0.27
N ILE A 85 1.98 -17.39 0.94
CA ILE A 85 0.70 -17.69 1.61
C ILE A 85 -0.07 -16.39 1.87
N THR A 86 0.58 -15.33 2.34
CA THR A 86 -0.10 -14.04 2.60
C THR A 86 -0.68 -13.43 1.33
N ILE A 87 0.01 -13.51 0.20
CA ILE A 87 -0.53 -13.07 -1.09
C ILE A 87 -1.75 -13.90 -1.50
N LEU A 88 -1.70 -15.23 -1.31
CA LEU A 88 -2.85 -16.10 -1.59
C LEU A 88 -4.04 -15.77 -0.68
N THR A 89 -3.79 -15.52 0.61
CA THR A 89 -4.82 -15.05 1.54
C THR A 89 -5.41 -13.71 1.09
N ALA A 90 -4.60 -12.78 0.58
CA ALA A 90 -5.09 -11.51 0.06
C ALA A 90 -6.01 -11.68 -1.15
N VAL A 91 -5.76 -12.68 -2.02
CA VAL A 91 -6.70 -13.01 -3.11
C VAL A 91 -8.06 -13.45 -2.55
N GLY A 92 -8.06 -14.34 -1.56
CA GLY A 92 -9.30 -14.75 -0.87
C GLY A 92 -10.03 -13.57 -0.22
N LEU A 93 -9.30 -12.71 0.49
CA LEU A 93 -9.85 -11.50 1.11
C LEU A 93 -10.41 -10.52 0.07
N SER A 94 -9.79 -10.41 -1.10
CA SER A 94 -10.29 -9.60 -2.21
C SER A 94 -11.64 -10.10 -2.71
N VAL A 95 -11.78 -11.42 -2.91
CA VAL A 95 -13.04 -12.03 -3.32
C VAL A 95 -14.13 -11.80 -2.28
N LEU A 96 -13.82 -12.00 -0.99
CA LEU A 96 -14.76 -11.72 0.10
C LEU A 96 -15.16 -10.24 0.16
N GLY A 97 -14.19 -9.33 0.05
CA GLY A 97 -14.44 -7.89 0.04
C GLY A 97 -15.27 -7.44 -1.17
N LEU A 98 -15.07 -8.04 -2.34
CA LEU A 98 -15.83 -7.77 -3.56
C LEU A 98 -17.27 -8.26 -3.49
N THR A 99 -17.52 -9.39 -2.83
CA THR A 99 -18.80 -10.09 -2.83
C THR A 99 -19.66 -9.76 -1.63
N ILE A 100 -19.11 -9.94 -0.42
CA ILE A 100 -19.84 -9.81 0.85
C ILE A 100 -19.77 -8.37 1.36
N GLY A 101 -18.63 -7.69 1.15
CA GLY A 101 -18.38 -6.34 1.67
C GLY A 101 -19.46 -5.31 1.35
N PRO A 102 -19.93 -5.18 0.09
CA PRO A 102 -20.95 -4.22 -0.28
C PRO A 102 -22.27 -4.47 0.46
N SER A 103 -22.74 -5.71 0.52
CA SER A 103 -24.00 -6.06 1.18
C SER A 103 -23.95 -5.80 2.69
N VAL A 104 -22.83 -6.11 3.34
CA VAL A 104 -22.64 -5.87 4.78
C VAL A 104 -22.68 -4.38 5.08
N ILE A 105 -21.96 -3.54 4.32
CA ILE A 105 -21.94 -2.11 4.63
C ILE A 105 -23.30 -1.45 4.38
N THR A 106 -24.00 -1.82 3.31
CA THR A 106 -25.31 -1.23 3.00
C THR A 106 -26.38 -1.62 4.00
N PHE A 107 -26.21 -2.78 4.65
CA PHE A 107 -27.11 -3.23 5.71
C PHE A 107 -26.87 -2.48 7.03
N ILE A 108 -25.61 -2.28 7.42
CA ILE A 108 -25.25 -1.62 8.69
C ILE A 108 -25.36 -0.09 8.59
N PHE A 109 -25.02 0.47 7.43
CA PHE A 109 -24.93 1.91 7.19
C PHE A 109 -25.72 2.32 5.93
N PRO A 110 -27.06 2.23 5.94
CA PRO A 110 -27.89 2.48 4.76
C PRO A 110 -27.80 3.91 4.22
N GLU A 111 -27.45 4.88 5.07
CA GLU A 111 -27.26 6.29 4.68
C GLU A 111 -26.06 6.51 3.75
N PHE A 112 -25.11 5.57 3.70
CA PHE A 112 -23.91 5.65 2.88
C PHE A 112 -24.08 4.91 1.55
N ARG A 113 -24.95 5.46 0.70
CA ARG A 113 -25.39 4.82 -0.56
C ARG A 113 -24.24 4.41 -1.49
N GLU A 114 -23.16 5.19 -1.51
CA GLU A 114 -22.04 4.95 -2.42
C GLU A 114 -20.96 4.05 -1.82
N ALA A 115 -20.94 3.86 -0.49
CA ALA A 115 -19.93 3.07 0.19
C ALA A 115 -19.90 1.60 -0.28
N GLY A 116 -21.04 1.02 -0.64
CA GLY A 116 -21.08 -0.34 -1.18
C GLY A 116 -20.29 -0.50 -2.48
N SER A 117 -20.43 0.44 -3.42
CA SER A 117 -19.68 0.42 -4.69
C SER A 117 -18.18 0.67 -4.46
N ILE A 118 -17.86 1.61 -3.56
CA ILE A 118 -16.47 1.91 -3.19
C ILE A 118 -15.80 0.68 -2.61
N ILE A 119 -16.42 0.00 -1.63
CA ILE A 119 -15.89 -1.22 -1.01
C ILE A 119 -15.59 -2.27 -2.06
N ARG A 120 -16.51 -2.46 -3.01
CA ARG A 120 -16.34 -3.42 -4.11
C ARG A 120 -15.06 -3.14 -4.88
N ILE A 121 -14.82 -1.89 -5.27
CA ILE A 121 -13.66 -1.49 -6.06
C ILE A 121 -12.37 -1.54 -5.23
N VAL A 122 -12.35 -0.89 -4.05
CA VAL A 122 -11.11 -0.81 -3.24
C VAL A 122 -10.66 -2.18 -2.72
N SER A 123 -11.57 -3.15 -2.56
CA SER A 123 -11.22 -4.53 -2.21
C SER A 123 -10.32 -5.20 -3.25
N LEU A 124 -10.30 -4.75 -4.51
CA LEU A 124 -9.37 -5.24 -5.52
C LEU A 124 -7.92 -4.79 -5.23
N SER A 125 -7.74 -3.68 -4.52
CA SER A 125 -6.41 -3.15 -4.18
C SER A 125 -5.66 -4.02 -3.15
N ILE A 126 -6.34 -4.89 -2.40
CA ILE A 126 -5.72 -5.69 -1.34
C ILE A 126 -4.61 -6.61 -1.88
N VAL A 127 -4.78 -7.14 -3.09
CA VAL A 127 -3.81 -8.01 -3.74
C VAL A 127 -2.54 -7.25 -4.10
N PRO A 128 -2.55 -6.19 -4.93
CA PRO A 128 -1.36 -5.42 -5.24
C PRO A 128 -0.76 -4.76 -3.99
N TYR A 129 -1.58 -4.30 -3.04
CA TYR A 129 -1.11 -3.80 -1.74
C TYR A 129 -0.29 -4.85 -1.00
N THR A 130 -0.80 -6.08 -0.88
CA THR A 130 -0.11 -7.17 -0.17
C THR A 130 1.17 -7.56 -0.89
N VAL A 131 1.16 -7.62 -2.22
CA VAL A 131 2.39 -7.81 -3.02
C VAL A 131 3.40 -6.71 -2.67
N GLY A 132 2.99 -5.44 -2.76
CA GLY A 132 3.82 -4.29 -2.39
C GLY A 132 4.46 -4.46 -1.02
N LEU A 133 3.67 -4.80 -0.01
CA LEU A 133 4.09 -4.99 1.37
C LEU A 133 5.14 -6.11 1.53
N MET A 134 4.97 -7.25 0.84
CA MET A 134 5.93 -8.37 0.92
C MET A 134 7.29 -8.02 0.30
N TYR A 135 7.29 -7.21 -0.78
CA TYR A 135 8.53 -6.73 -1.40
C TYR A 135 9.15 -5.57 -0.62
N HIS A 136 8.35 -4.70 0.00
CA HIS A 136 8.85 -3.67 0.92
C HIS A 136 9.62 -4.30 2.06
N SER A 137 9.06 -5.32 2.72
CA SER A 137 9.75 -6.08 3.77
C SER A 137 11.13 -6.56 3.30
N LYS A 138 11.20 -7.14 2.09
CA LYS A 138 12.44 -7.61 1.48
C LYS A 138 13.46 -6.48 1.28
N PHE A 139 13.04 -5.36 0.70
CA PHE A 139 13.93 -4.23 0.44
C PHE A 139 14.41 -3.56 1.73
N LEU A 140 13.55 -3.45 2.74
CA LEU A 140 13.94 -2.92 4.05
C LEU A 140 14.94 -3.82 4.76
N GLY A 141 14.73 -5.14 4.73
CA GLY A 141 15.69 -6.11 5.27
C GLY A 141 17.06 -6.08 4.59
N GLN A 142 17.13 -5.60 3.34
CA GLN A 142 18.38 -5.41 2.59
C GLN A 142 18.95 -3.98 2.68
N GLU A 143 18.42 -3.13 3.57
CA GLU A 143 18.78 -1.70 3.69
C GLU A 143 18.52 -0.87 2.40
N LYS A 144 17.73 -1.38 1.46
CA LYS A 144 17.36 -0.72 0.19
C LYS A 144 16.13 0.18 0.34
N SER A 145 16.07 0.98 1.40
CA SER A 145 14.93 1.88 1.72
C SER A 145 14.58 2.86 0.58
N ARG A 146 15.56 3.23 -0.26
CA ARG A 146 15.33 4.06 -1.46
C ARG A 146 14.31 3.44 -2.43
N LYS A 147 14.30 2.12 -2.62
CA LYS A 147 13.33 1.46 -3.51
C LYS A 147 11.92 1.56 -2.96
N VAL A 148 11.78 1.39 -1.65
CA VAL A 148 10.50 1.54 -0.96
C VAL A 148 9.99 2.98 -1.09
N LEU A 149 10.87 3.97 -0.88
CA LEU A 149 10.52 5.38 -1.08
C LEU A 149 10.00 5.67 -2.50
N ILE A 150 10.70 5.21 -3.55
CA ILE A 150 10.27 5.41 -4.94
C ILE A 150 8.89 4.76 -5.18
N SER A 151 8.65 3.58 -4.64
CA SER A 151 7.34 2.92 -4.78
C SER A 151 6.21 3.70 -4.08
N SER A 152 6.48 4.35 -2.96
CA SER A 152 5.52 5.25 -2.30
C SER A 152 5.25 6.49 -3.15
N VAL A 153 6.27 7.09 -3.75
CA VAL A 153 6.09 8.23 -4.66
C VAL A 153 5.25 7.84 -5.87
N ILE A 154 5.51 6.67 -6.46
CA ILE A 154 4.70 6.13 -7.58
C ILE A 154 3.24 5.94 -7.16
N TRP A 155 2.99 5.40 -5.96
CA TRP A 155 1.65 5.29 -5.41
C TRP A 155 0.98 6.67 -5.35
N ILE A 156 1.61 7.64 -4.69
CA ILE A 156 1.06 8.99 -4.48
C ILE A 156 0.74 9.64 -5.83
N VAL A 157 1.72 9.71 -6.74
CA VAL A 157 1.53 10.37 -8.02
C VAL A 157 0.40 9.72 -8.82
N SER A 158 0.37 8.40 -8.88
CA SER A 158 -0.68 7.66 -9.59
C SER A 158 -2.06 7.88 -8.96
N GLN A 159 -2.13 7.90 -7.63
CA GLN A 159 -3.39 8.14 -6.91
C GLN A 159 -3.87 9.58 -7.10
N ILE A 160 -3.00 10.58 -7.01
CA ILE A 160 -3.37 12.00 -7.24
C ILE A 160 -3.91 12.18 -8.65
N LEU A 161 -3.18 11.71 -9.67
CA LEU A 161 -3.62 11.81 -11.06
C LEU A 161 -4.93 11.06 -11.28
N GLY A 162 -5.06 9.87 -10.69
CA GLY A 162 -6.30 9.10 -10.75
C GLY A 162 -7.48 9.81 -10.08
N ILE A 163 -7.31 10.41 -8.91
CA ILE A 163 -8.39 11.13 -8.22
C ILE A 163 -8.84 12.33 -9.04
N VAL A 164 -7.91 13.11 -9.59
CA VAL A 164 -8.25 14.30 -10.38
C VAL A 164 -8.94 13.93 -11.70
N ILE A 165 -8.42 12.92 -12.40
CA ILE A 165 -8.93 12.52 -13.73
C ILE A 165 -10.15 11.61 -13.61
N LEU A 166 -10.04 10.49 -12.90
CA LEU A 166 -11.14 9.52 -12.80
C LEU A 166 -12.24 10.00 -11.85
N GLY A 167 -11.89 10.72 -10.78
CA GLY A 167 -12.89 11.26 -9.87
C GLY A 167 -13.79 12.32 -10.52
N SER A 168 -13.29 13.08 -11.48
CA SER A 168 -14.11 14.04 -12.24
C SER A 168 -15.02 13.37 -13.28
N ILE A 169 -14.71 12.16 -13.72
CA ILE A 169 -15.48 11.42 -14.75
C ILE A 169 -16.47 10.42 -14.12
N TYR A 170 -16.04 9.73 -13.06
CA TYR A 170 -16.74 8.59 -12.45
C TYR A 170 -17.03 8.79 -10.94
N GLU A 171 -16.88 10.02 -10.44
CA GLU A 171 -17.18 10.39 -9.05
C GLU A 171 -16.50 9.46 -8.03
N THR A 172 -17.24 8.93 -7.05
CA THR A 172 -16.70 8.04 -6.01
C THR A 172 -16.06 6.77 -6.55
N ASN A 173 -16.65 6.18 -7.59
CA ASN A 173 -16.10 4.98 -8.21
C ASN A 173 -14.75 5.26 -8.87
N GLY A 174 -14.61 6.44 -9.48
CA GLY A 174 -13.35 6.90 -10.05
C GLY A 174 -12.25 7.09 -9.00
N ILE A 175 -12.60 7.70 -7.87
CA ILE A 175 -11.70 7.90 -6.73
C ILE A 175 -11.28 6.55 -6.12
N ALA A 176 -12.22 5.62 -5.95
CA ALA A 176 -11.93 4.25 -5.51
C ALA A 176 -10.98 3.54 -6.50
N GLY A 177 -11.22 3.70 -7.80
CA GLY A 177 -10.36 3.17 -8.86
C GLY A 177 -8.95 3.76 -8.83
N ALA A 178 -8.81 5.06 -8.53
CA ALA A 178 -7.52 5.73 -8.40
C ALA A 178 -6.63 5.09 -7.33
N LEU A 179 -7.21 4.65 -6.20
CA LEU A 179 -6.48 3.92 -5.17
C LEU A 179 -5.98 2.57 -5.69
N VAL A 180 -6.83 1.81 -6.40
CA VAL A 180 -6.45 0.53 -7.00
C VAL A 180 -5.30 0.71 -8.01
N LEU A 181 -5.35 1.77 -8.82
CA LEU A 181 -4.29 2.14 -9.76
C LEU A 181 -2.98 2.46 -9.03
N GLY A 182 -3.02 3.28 -7.98
CA GLY A 182 -1.85 3.59 -7.16
C GLY A 182 -1.21 2.35 -6.55
N ALA A 183 -2.02 1.46 -5.98
CA ALA A 183 -1.56 0.18 -5.44
C ALA A 183 -0.91 -0.70 -6.50
N THR A 184 -1.55 -0.81 -7.66
CA THR A 184 -1.08 -1.66 -8.75
C THR A 184 0.22 -1.12 -9.36
N ALA A 185 0.30 0.17 -9.64
CA ALA A 185 1.51 0.81 -10.17
C ALA A 185 2.70 0.64 -9.22
N SER A 186 2.47 0.86 -7.91
CA SER A 186 3.49 0.65 -6.88
C SER A 186 3.94 -0.82 -6.82
N ALA A 187 3.00 -1.76 -6.85
CA ALA A 187 3.27 -3.20 -6.85
C ALA A 187 4.08 -3.65 -8.07
N ILE A 188 3.71 -3.20 -9.27
CA ILE A 188 4.44 -3.49 -10.51
C ILE A 188 5.88 -3.00 -10.41
N TYR A 189 6.08 -1.77 -9.95
CA TYR A 189 7.42 -1.21 -9.80
C TYR A 189 8.28 -2.05 -8.85
N VAL A 190 7.77 -2.43 -7.67
CA VAL A 190 8.59 -3.20 -6.71
C VAL A 190 8.93 -4.60 -7.21
N VAL A 191 8.03 -5.24 -7.94
CA VAL A 191 8.27 -6.54 -8.58
C VAL A 191 9.36 -6.42 -9.64
N ILE A 192 9.26 -5.43 -10.53
CA ILE A 192 10.28 -5.18 -11.57
C ILE A 192 11.63 -4.85 -10.92
N ALA A 193 11.63 -4.00 -9.89
CA ALA A 193 12.84 -3.59 -9.20
C ALA A 193 13.56 -4.77 -8.51
N ASP A 194 12.83 -5.79 -8.06
CA ASP A 194 13.40 -7.02 -7.50
C ASP A 194 13.98 -7.93 -8.58
N GLU A 195 13.26 -8.10 -9.69
CA GLU A 195 13.74 -8.91 -10.83
C GLU A 195 15.01 -8.32 -11.46
N LEU A 196 15.11 -7.00 -11.55
CA LEU A 196 16.32 -6.32 -12.02
C LEU A 196 17.51 -6.52 -11.07
N ASP A 197 17.29 -6.55 -9.75
CA ASP A 197 18.36 -6.84 -8.79
C ASP A 197 18.87 -8.28 -8.92
N LYS A 198 17.97 -9.25 -9.06
CA LYS A 198 18.35 -10.66 -9.27
C LYS A 198 19.20 -10.84 -10.53
N LYS A 199 18.82 -10.16 -11.62
CA LYS A 199 19.58 -10.20 -12.88
C LYS A 199 20.97 -9.58 -12.76
N LYS A 200 21.13 -8.51 -11.98
CA LYS A 200 22.45 -7.89 -11.74
C LYS A 200 23.37 -8.81 -10.95
N LEU A 201 22.86 -9.48 -9.92
CA LEU A 201 23.63 -10.42 -9.10
C LEU A 201 24.15 -11.60 -9.95
N LYS A 202 23.29 -12.19 -10.80
CA LYS A 202 23.68 -13.30 -11.70
C LYS A 202 24.70 -12.95 -12.79
N LYS A 203 24.91 -11.65 -13.07
CA LYS A 203 25.92 -11.20 -14.06
C LYS A 203 27.31 -11.00 -13.42
N GLN A 204 27.40 -11.07 -12.09
CA GLN A 204 28.63 -10.88 -11.33
C GLN A 204 29.22 -12.22 -10.83
N GLU A 205 28.51 -13.33 -11.07
CA GLU A 205 28.93 -14.73 -10.87
C GLU A 205 29.41 -15.30 -12.21
#